data_AF-A0A1Y3ESE4-F1
#
_entry.id   AF-A0A1Y3ESE4-F1
#
_cell.length_a   1.000
_cell.length_b   1.000
_cell.length_c   1.000
_cell.angle_alpha   90.00
_cell.angle_beta   90.00
_cell.angle_gamma   90.00
#
_symmetry.space_group_name_H-M   'P 1'
#
loop_
_entity.id
_entity.type
_entity.pdbx_description
1 polymer ?
#
loop_
_entity_poly.entity_id
_entity_poly.type
_entity_poly.pdbx_seq_one_letter_code
_entity_poly.pdbx_strand_id
1 'polypeptide(L)'
;MMVQDWFNECHSSSRYYVVRKIKGTVLYNTYMSTEFEFKRSNCTKKERPPHQVREKYGCFPIDSDDLKYIKKCTVLHSGCLIALKLLNNFGTQCHSADINAMLEIENLFPSII
;
A
#
# COMPACT_ATOMS: atom_id res chain seq x y z
N MET A 1 -6.74 -3.57 13.69
CA MET A 1 -5.83 -3.99 12.61
C MET A 1 -5.28 -2.74 11.93
N MET A 2 -3.95 -2.58 11.84
CA MET A 2 -3.37 -1.41 11.16
C MET A 2 -3.44 -1.59 9.63
N VAL A 3 -3.44 -0.47 8.89
CA VAL A 3 -3.46 -0.47 7.42
C VAL A 3 -2.34 -1.33 6.82
N GLN A 4 -1.12 -1.25 7.37
CA GLN A 4 0.00 -2.04 6.89
C GLN A 4 -0.18 -3.55 7.12
N ASP A 5 -0.84 -3.95 8.21
CA ASP A 5 -1.10 -5.36 8.50
C ASP A 5 -2.13 -5.90 7.50
N TRP A 6 -3.23 -5.14 7.31
CA TRP A 6 -4.25 -5.43 6.31
C TRP A 6 -3.64 -5.59 4.90
N PHE A 7 -2.82 -4.62 4.48
CA PHE A 7 -2.14 -4.65 3.19
C PHE A 7 -1.31 -5.93 3.04
N ASN A 8 -0.50 -6.26 4.04
CA ASN A 8 0.41 -7.41 3.98
C ASN A 8 -0.32 -8.75 4.08
N GLU A 9 -1.47 -8.81 4.74
CA GLU A 9 -2.35 -9.99 4.72
C GLU A 9 -2.96 -10.22 3.33
N CYS A 10 -3.36 -9.15 2.65
CA CYS A 10 -4.00 -9.22 1.33
C CYS A 10 -3.01 -9.40 0.17
N HIS A 11 -1.81 -8.84 0.25
CA HIS A 11 -0.85 -8.91 -0.86
C HIS A 11 -0.19 -10.30 -0.94
N SER A 12 -0.18 -10.94 -2.11
CA SER A 12 0.43 -12.27 -2.34
C SER A 12 1.97 -12.36 -2.35
N SER A 13 2.72 -11.28 -2.12
CA SER A 13 4.19 -11.32 -2.22
C SER A 13 4.82 -12.17 -1.11
N SER A 14 5.95 -12.81 -1.40
CA SER A 14 6.75 -13.55 -0.40
C SER A 14 7.45 -12.62 0.60
N ARG A 15 7.65 -11.36 0.21
CA ARG A 15 8.19 -10.29 1.07
C ARG A 15 7.07 -9.41 1.58
N TYR A 16 7.29 -8.85 2.76
CA TYR A 16 6.41 -7.83 3.30
C TYR A 16 6.71 -6.46 2.70
N TYR A 17 5.75 -5.55 2.84
CA TYR A 17 5.90 -4.13 2.55
C TYR A 17 5.71 -3.29 3.81
N VAL A 18 6.40 -2.16 3.84
CA VAL A 18 6.30 -1.14 4.89
C VAL A 18 5.75 0.15 4.32
N VAL A 19 5.04 0.93 5.15
CA VAL A 19 4.59 2.27 4.75
C VAL A 19 5.81 3.14 4.48
N ARG A 20 5.94 3.62 3.25
CA ARG A 20 6.96 4.58 2.83
C ARG A 20 6.49 6.01 3.07
N LYS A 21 5.27 6.32 2.64
CA LYS A 21 4.72 7.69 2.69
C LYS A 21 3.20 7.66 2.79
N ILE A 22 2.65 8.64 3.50
CA ILE A 22 1.23 8.99 3.45
C ILE A 22 1.14 10.24 2.58
N LYS A 23 0.38 10.18 1.48
CA LYS A 23 0.30 11.29 0.50
C LYS A 23 -0.73 12.33 0.88
N GLY A 24 -1.88 11.88 1.34
CA GLY A 24 -3.00 12.74 1.71
C GLY A 24 -4.11 11.96 2.37
N THR A 25 -4.98 12.68 3.07
CA THR A 25 -6.20 12.12 3.66
C THR A 25 -7.37 13.04 3.35
N VAL A 26 -8.45 12.47 2.84
CA VAL A 26 -9.72 13.14 2.63
C VAL A 26 -10.71 12.63 3.68
N LEU A 27 -11.36 13.57 4.37
CA LEU A 27 -12.40 13.27 5.35
C LEU A 27 -13.76 13.25 4.66
N TYR A 28 -14.54 12.21 4.90
CA TYR A 28 -15.94 12.12 4.48
C TYR A 28 -16.78 11.55 5.61
N ASN A 29 -17.56 12.40 6.27
CA ASN A 29 -18.32 12.06 7.49
C ASN A 29 -17.40 11.42 8.55
N THR A 30 -17.71 10.18 8.96
CA THR A 30 -16.95 9.40 9.95
C THR A 30 -15.83 8.56 9.32
N TYR A 31 -15.59 8.68 8.02
CA TYR A 31 -14.59 7.93 7.28
C TYR A 31 -13.44 8.84 6.82
N MET A 32 -12.26 8.24 6.76
CA MET A 32 -11.05 8.80 6.17
C MET A 32 -10.68 7.95 4.97
N SER A 33 -10.50 8.60 3.82
CA SER A 33 -9.85 8.01 2.66
C SER A 33 -8.41 8.49 2.62
N THR A 34 -7.45 7.60 2.83
CA THR A 34 -6.03 7.96 2.91
C THR A 34 -5.24 7.25 1.82
N GLU A 35 -4.39 8.01 1.16
CA GLU A 35 -3.44 7.52 0.16
C GLU A 35 -2.13 7.11 0.82
N PHE A 36 -1.78 5.84 0.68
CA PHE A 36 -0.56 5.23 1.20
C PHE A 36 0.35 4.78 0.06
N GLU A 37 1.65 5.03 0.20
CA GLU A 37 2.70 4.35 -0.55
C GLU A 37 3.38 3.32 0.33
N PHE A 38 3.42 2.09 -0.14
CA PHE A 38 4.12 0.96 0.45
C PHE A 38 5.35 0.62 -0.37
N LYS A 39 6.46 0.31 0.31
CA LYS A 39 7.70 -0.16 -0.33
C LYS A 39 8.06 -1.54 0.18
N ARG A 40 8.59 -2.39 -0.72
CA ARG A 40 9.03 -3.74 -0.39
C ARG A 40 10.09 -3.69 0.73
N SER A 41 10.05 -4.64 1.65
CA SER A 41 10.93 -4.68 2.82
C SER A 41 11.88 -5.89 2.83
N ASN A 42 12.93 -5.79 3.64
CA ASN A 42 13.87 -6.88 3.91
C ASN A 42 13.19 -8.09 4.60
N CYS A 43 12.06 -7.89 5.27
CA CYS A 43 11.34 -8.94 5.99
C CYS A 43 10.50 -9.83 5.07
N THR A 44 10.50 -11.13 5.35
CA THR A 44 9.73 -12.12 4.59
C THR A 44 8.54 -12.65 5.37
N LYS A 45 7.53 -13.14 4.65
CA LYS A 45 6.33 -13.75 5.25
C LYS A 45 6.59 -15.06 6.01
N LYS A 46 7.73 -15.70 5.76
CA LYS A 46 8.12 -16.94 6.43
C LYS A 46 8.69 -16.69 7.83
N GLU A 47 9.26 -15.51 8.06
CA GLU A 47 10.01 -15.21 9.29
C GLU A 47 9.14 -14.69 10.43
N ARG A 48 8.04 -14.00 10.11
CA ARG A 48 7.26 -13.26 11.10
C ARG A 48 5.84 -12.97 10.63
N PRO A 49 4.88 -12.75 11.54
CA PRO A 49 3.53 -12.29 11.19
C PRO A 49 3.48 -10.79 10.83
N PRO A 50 2.40 -10.32 10.15
CA PRO A 50 2.27 -8.93 9.67
C PRO A 50 2.44 -7.84 10.74
N HIS A 51 1.91 -8.06 11.95
CA HIS A 51 1.99 -7.08 13.04
C HIS A 51 3.42 -6.82 13.55
N GLN A 52 4.37 -7.70 13.21
CA GLN A 52 5.81 -7.53 13.52
C GLN A 52 6.59 -6.88 12.38
N VAL A 53 5.94 -6.52 11.27
CA VAL A 53 6.60 -5.86 10.14
C VAL A 53 6.73 -4.37 10.46
N ARG A 54 7.71 -3.95 11.26
CA ARG A 54 7.93 -2.54 11.62
C ARG A 54 9.42 -2.26 11.72
N GLU A 55 9.82 -1.00 11.57
CA GLU A 55 11.22 -0.58 11.72
C GLU A 55 11.79 -0.94 13.08
N LYS A 56 11.01 -0.75 14.16
CA LYS A 56 11.39 -1.15 15.53
C LYS A 56 11.69 -2.66 15.70
N TYR A 57 11.26 -3.48 14.73
CA TYR A 57 11.52 -4.92 14.68
C TYR A 57 12.49 -5.31 13.56
N GLY A 58 13.19 -4.33 12.97
CA GLY A 58 14.21 -4.55 11.95
C GLY A 58 13.68 -4.68 10.52
N CYS A 59 12.41 -4.34 10.27
CA CYS A 59 11.85 -4.34 8.91
C CYS A 59 11.97 -2.98 8.27
N PHE A 60 12.79 -2.87 7.22
CA PHE A 60 13.09 -1.63 6.52
C PHE A 60 12.83 -1.77 5.02
N PRO A 61 12.53 -0.65 4.33
CA PRO A 61 12.41 -0.65 2.88
C PRO A 61 13.73 -1.13 2.24
N ILE A 62 13.61 -1.98 1.22
CA ILE A 62 14.74 -2.42 0.38
C ILE A 62 14.47 -2.07 -1.08
N ASP A 63 15.46 -2.32 -1.91
CA ASP A 63 15.51 -1.99 -3.33
C ASP A 63 15.63 -0.49 -3.60
N SER A 64 16.19 -0.16 -4.77
CA SER A 64 16.18 1.21 -5.29
C SER A 64 14.74 1.73 -5.39
N ASP A 65 14.57 3.03 -5.66
CA ASP A 65 13.25 3.64 -5.87
C ASP A 65 12.58 3.22 -7.20
N ASP A 66 12.80 1.97 -7.61
CA ASP A 66 12.14 1.32 -8.73
C ASP A 66 10.63 1.22 -8.46
N LEU A 67 9.86 1.85 -9.36
CA LEU A 67 8.41 2.00 -9.25
C LEU A 67 7.66 0.66 -9.18
N LYS A 68 8.24 -0.41 -9.73
CA LYS A 68 7.64 -1.76 -9.68
C LYS A 68 7.56 -2.34 -8.26
N TYR A 69 8.39 -1.85 -7.34
CA TYR A 69 8.43 -2.27 -5.94
C TYR A 69 7.71 -1.30 -5.00
N ILE A 70 7.04 -0.29 -5.57
CA ILE A 70 6.21 0.65 -4.84
C ILE A 70 4.75 0.32 -5.15
N LYS A 71 3.96 0.13 -4.09
CA LYS A 71 2.51 -0.05 -4.20
C LYS A 71 1.83 1.20 -3.66
N LYS A 72 0.98 1.81 -4.47
CA LYS A 72 0.12 2.93 -4.08
C LYS A 72 -1.26 2.37 -3.75
N CYS A 73 -1.84 2.78 -2.63
CA CYS A 73 -3.17 2.36 -2.23
C CYS A 73 -4.01 3.51 -1.69
N THR A 74 -5.31 3.51 -2.00
CA THR A 74 -6.30 4.39 -1.37
C THR A 74 -7.16 3.59 -0.41
N VAL A 75 -6.98 3.80 0.89
CA VAL A 75 -7.59 2.97 1.93
C VAL A 75 -8.63 3.77 2.71
N LEU A 76 -9.82 3.20 2.82
CA LEU A 76 -10.88 3.69 3.69
C LEU A 76 -10.68 3.15 5.10
N HIS A 77 -10.63 4.04 6.08
CA HIS A 77 -10.55 3.68 7.49
C HIS A 77 -11.37 4.65 8.34
N SER A 78 -11.73 4.20 9.54
CA SER A 78 -12.44 4.99 10.54
C SER A 78 -11.84 4.64 11.89
N GLY A 79 -11.57 5.65 12.73
CA GLY A 79 -10.60 5.65 13.83
C GLY A 79 -10.52 4.45 14.77
N CYS A 80 -11.53 3.57 14.85
CA CYS A 80 -11.33 2.20 15.40
C CYS A 80 -12.51 1.23 15.21
N LEU A 81 -13.61 1.62 14.57
CA LEU A 81 -14.89 0.91 14.72
C LEU A 81 -15.19 -0.17 13.65
N ILE A 82 -14.49 -0.16 12.51
CA ILE A 82 -14.81 -1.04 11.39
C ILE A 82 -13.55 -1.76 10.90
N ALA A 83 -13.67 -3.08 10.70
CA ALA A 83 -12.58 -3.89 10.16
C ALA A 83 -12.24 -3.44 8.72
N LEU A 84 -10.97 -3.14 8.45
CA LEU A 84 -10.53 -2.68 7.13
C LEU A 84 -10.92 -3.63 6.00
N LYS A 85 -10.97 -4.95 6.25
CA LYS A 85 -11.41 -5.96 5.27
C LYS A 85 -12.86 -5.81 4.82
N LEU A 86 -13.72 -5.19 5.64
CA LEU A 86 -15.13 -4.95 5.30
C LEU A 86 -15.31 -3.68 4.47
N LEU A 87 -14.38 -2.73 4.58
CA LEU A 87 -14.44 -1.44 3.89
C LEU A 87 -13.65 -1.41 2.58
N ASN A 88 -12.71 -2.35 2.39
CA ASN A 88 -11.70 -2.24 1.36
C ASN A 88 -11.59 -3.52 0.53
N ASN A 89 -11.45 -3.34 -0.78
CA ASN A 89 -11.08 -4.37 -1.75
C ASN A 89 -9.67 -4.08 -2.26
N PHE A 90 -8.73 -4.97 -1.91
CA PHE A 90 -7.31 -4.81 -2.26
C PHE A 90 -7.08 -4.66 -3.78
N GLY A 91 -7.78 -5.44 -4.61
CA GLY A 91 -7.55 -5.48 -6.05
C GLY A 91 -7.94 -4.20 -6.78
N THR A 92 -8.90 -3.44 -6.25
CA THR A 92 -9.34 -2.17 -6.85
C THR A 92 -8.66 -0.95 -6.25
N GLN A 93 -8.12 -1.08 -5.03
CA GLN A 93 -7.59 0.05 -4.28
C GLN A 93 -6.08 0.09 -4.22
N CYS A 94 -5.38 -0.98 -4.57
CA CYS A 94 -3.92 -1.06 -4.54
C CYS A 94 -3.35 -1.43 -5.90
N HIS A 95 -2.46 -0.60 -6.44
CA HIS A 95 -1.78 -0.84 -7.71
C HIS A 95 -0.27 -0.55 -7.58
N SER A 96 0.51 -1.11 -8.49
CA SER A 96 1.92 -0.73 -8.62
C SER A 96 2.05 0.73 -9.05
N ALA A 97 3.13 1.41 -8.64
CA ALA A 97 3.37 2.79 -9.05
C ALA A 97 3.73 2.94 -10.54
N ASP A 98 4.24 1.89 -11.18
CA ASP A 98 4.52 1.85 -12.61
C ASP A 98 3.24 1.85 -13.48
N ILE A 99 2.19 1.14 -13.06
CA ILE A 99 0.87 1.13 -13.73
C ILE A 99 0.27 2.55 -13.74
N ASN A 100 0.37 3.28 -12.62
CA ASN A 100 -0.07 4.68 -12.59
C ASN A 100 0.77 5.58 -13.48
N ALA A 101 2.09 5.40 -13.50
CA ALA A 101 2.95 6.16 -14.39
C ALA A 101 2.59 5.89 -15.86
N MET A 102 2.29 4.64 -16.22
CA MET A 102 1.82 4.30 -17.57
C MET A 102 0.48 4.95 -17.90
N LEU A 103 -0.53 4.87 -17.02
CA LEU A 103 -1.83 5.53 -17.22
C LEU A 103 -1.70 7.05 -17.34
N GLU A 104 -0.82 7.68 -16.56
CA GLU A 104 -0.51 9.11 -16.67
C GLU A 104 0.13 9.44 -18.01
N ILE A 105 1.08 8.62 -18.50
CA ILE A 105 1.70 8.76 -19.82
C ILE A 105 0.68 8.57 -20.94
N GLU A 106 -0.20 7.56 -20.87
CA GLU A 106 -1.27 7.32 -21.85
C GLU A 106 -2.24 8.51 -21.93
N ASN A 107 -2.60 9.12 -20.80
CA ASN A 107 -3.45 10.31 -20.77
C ASN A 107 -2.76 11.57 -21.33
N LEU A 108 -1.44 11.68 -21.16
CA LEU A 108 -0.65 12.79 -21.70
C LEU A 108 -0.35 12.63 -23.20
N PHE A 109 -0.27 11.37 -23.68
CA PHE A 109 0.04 11.03 -25.05
C PHE A 109 -0.91 9.96 -25.60
N PRO A 110 -2.21 10.28 -25.78
CA PRO A 110 -3.23 9.31 -26.19
C PRO A 110 -3.05 8.78 -27.64
N SER A 111 -2.01 9.21 -28.36
CA SER A 111 -1.79 8.93 -29.78
C SER A 111 -0.56 8.07 -30.09
N ILE A 112 0.17 7.57 -29.08
CA ILE A 112 1.47 6.89 -29.27
C ILE A 112 1.36 5.35 -29.28
N ILE A 113 0.17 4.76 -29.17
CA ILE A 113 -0.03 3.30 -29.20
C ILE A 113 -1.02 2.91 -30.30
#